data_AF-A0A9B0T7Q0-F1
#
_entry.id   AF-A0A9B0T7Q0-F1
#
_cell.length_a   1.000
_cell.length_b   1.000
_cell.length_c   1.000
_cell.angle_alpha   90.00
_cell.angle_beta   90.00
_cell.angle_gamma   90.00
#
_symmetry.space_group_name_H-M   'P 1'
#
loop_
_entity.id
_entity.type
_entity.pdbx_description
1 polymer ?
#
loop_
_entity_poly.entity_id
_entity_poly.type
_entity_poly.pdbx_seq_one_letter_code
_entity_poly.pdbx_strand_id
1 'polypeptide(L)'
;MALRALTRTLGSLSLAPPTAPAVQVISNAFLQPPSASMLLPCHPILTFVALNAKFVSWKSRTKYTIMPVKMRKSGGRDHTGRIRVHGIGGGHKQHYRMIDFLRFRPEQETKPGPFEEKVVVVRYDPCRSADIALVAGGSRKRWIIATENMKAGDVILNSDHIGRMAVAAREGDAHPLGALPVGTLINNVESEPGRGAQYIRAAGTCGVLLRKVNGTAIIQLPSKRQMQVLETCTATVGRVSNVDHNKRVIGKAGRNRWLGKRPSSGLWHRKGGWAGRKIRPLPPMKSYVKLPSAAAQS
;
A
#
# COMPACT_ATOMS: atom_id res chain seq x y z
N MET A 1 -47.51 55.71 15.23
CA MET A 1 -48.06 57.08 15.24
C MET A 1 -47.22 57.87 16.24
N ALA A 2 -46.56 59.00 15.99
CA ALA A 2 -46.63 60.04 14.95
C ALA A 2 -45.22 60.68 14.83
N LEU A 3 -44.70 60.90 13.62
CA LEU A 3 -44.50 62.21 12.93
C LEU A 3 -43.54 63.20 13.64
N ARG A 4 -42.38 63.50 13.02
CA ARG A 4 -41.98 64.80 12.39
C ARG A 4 -41.79 65.97 13.39
N ALA A 5 -40.89 66.94 13.23
CA ALA A 5 -39.77 67.27 12.35
C ALA A 5 -39.19 68.62 12.82
N LEU A 6 -37.88 68.82 12.62
CA LEU A 6 -37.19 70.05 12.16
C LEU A 6 -37.37 71.42 12.85
N THR A 7 -36.24 71.99 13.31
CA THR A 7 -35.76 73.40 13.13
C THR A 7 -34.26 73.42 13.51
N ARG A 8 -33.25 73.63 12.65
CA ARG A 8 -32.81 74.78 11.82
C ARG A 8 -32.13 75.89 12.63
N THR A 9 -30.79 75.95 12.60
CA THR A 9 -30.00 77.17 12.85
C THR A 9 -28.85 77.25 11.85
N LEU A 10 -28.92 78.27 11.00
CA LEU A 10 -27.90 78.70 10.05
C LEU A 10 -26.88 79.59 10.80
N GLY A 11 -25.59 79.32 10.60
CA GLY A 11 -24.49 80.21 10.99
C GLY A 11 -23.67 80.54 9.74
N SER A 12 -23.58 81.82 9.43
CA SER A 12 -23.09 82.41 8.19
C SER A 12 -21.57 82.72 8.19
N LEU A 13 -20.94 82.42 7.05
CA LEU A 13 -19.96 83.21 6.26
C LEU A 13 -18.73 83.87 6.94
N SER A 14 -17.55 83.52 6.42
CA SER A 14 -16.57 84.50 5.88
C SER A 14 -15.49 83.78 5.05
N LEU A 15 -15.36 84.19 3.79
CA LEU A 15 -14.28 83.88 2.84
C LEU A 15 -13.23 84.99 2.91
N ALA A 16 -11.94 84.63 2.93
CA ALA A 16 -10.83 85.53 2.67
C ALA A 16 -9.82 84.88 1.69
N PRO A 17 -9.17 85.65 0.79
CA PRO A 17 -8.47 85.16 -0.41
C PRO A 17 -7.03 84.67 -0.14
N PRO A 18 -6.38 83.98 -1.10
CA PRO A 18 -5.16 83.22 -0.88
C PRO A 18 -3.89 84.08 -0.95
N THR A 19 -2.94 83.83 -0.05
CA THR A 19 -1.58 84.37 -0.11
C THR A 19 -0.59 83.29 -0.55
N ALA A 20 0.00 83.47 -1.72
CA ALA A 20 1.11 82.66 -2.23
C ALA A 20 2.42 83.03 -1.51
N PRO A 21 3.31 82.05 -1.30
CA PRO A 21 4.73 82.35 -1.32
C PRO A 21 5.52 81.48 -2.31
N ALA A 22 6.33 82.20 -3.09
CA ALA A 22 7.67 81.87 -3.58
C ALA A 22 7.91 80.52 -4.28
N VAL A 23 8.03 80.62 -5.60
CA VAL A 23 8.76 79.71 -6.47
C VAL A 23 10.23 79.64 -6.01
N GLN A 24 10.68 78.45 -5.63
CA GLN A 24 12.11 78.10 -5.66
C GLN A 24 12.32 76.98 -6.67
N VAL A 25 12.98 77.35 -7.77
CA VAL A 25 13.53 76.44 -8.77
C VAL A 25 14.69 75.68 -8.13
N ILE A 26 14.50 74.40 -7.86
CA ILE A 26 15.60 73.49 -7.54
C ILE A 26 15.73 72.51 -8.70
N SER A 27 16.81 72.73 -9.44
CA SER A 27 17.52 71.88 -10.39
C SER A 27 17.05 70.43 -10.52
N ASN A 28 16.72 70.06 -11.76
CA ASN A 28 16.60 68.69 -12.27
C ASN A 28 17.83 67.84 -11.91
N ALA A 29 17.71 67.02 -10.87
CA ALA A 29 18.57 65.87 -10.67
C ALA A 29 17.95 64.67 -11.40
N PHE A 30 18.63 64.25 -12.47
CA PHE A 30 18.37 63.00 -13.19
C PHE A 30 18.16 61.83 -12.22
N LEU A 31 16.95 61.29 -12.17
CA LEU A 31 16.69 59.97 -11.58
C LEU A 31 17.34 58.92 -12.49
N GLN A 32 18.57 58.52 -12.17
CA GLN A 32 19.14 57.28 -12.69
C GLN A 32 18.32 56.09 -12.15
N PRO A 33 17.98 55.10 -12.99
CA PRO A 33 17.38 53.87 -12.50
C PRO A 33 18.40 53.15 -11.60
N PRO A 34 17.97 52.56 -10.47
CA PRO A 34 18.89 51.79 -9.63
C PRO A 34 19.49 50.65 -10.45
N SER A 35 20.82 50.61 -10.44
CA SER A 35 21.63 49.55 -11.01
C SER A 35 21.14 48.19 -10.51
N ALA A 36 21.08 47.24 -11.44
CA ALA A 36 20.71 45.86 -11.19
C ALA A 36 21.60 45.26 -10.08
N SER A 37 21.13 45.30 -8.84
CA SER A 37 21.67 44.48 -7.77
C SER A 37 21.46 43.03 -8.19
N MET A 38 22.57 42.35 -8.48
CA MET A 38 22.59 40.98 -8.94
C MET A 38 21.78 40.10 -7.99
N LEU A 39 20.58 39.74 -8.44
CA LEU A 39 19.83 38.62 -7.89
C LEU A 39 20.76 37.41 -7.97
N LEU A 40 21.12 36.85 -6.81
CA LEU A 40 21.72 35.53 -6.73
C LEU A 40 20.94 34.61 -7.68
N PRO A 41 21.59 33.91 -8.61
CA PRO A 41 20.90 33.06 -9.55
C PRO A 41 20.26 31.95 -8.73
N CYS A 42 18.96 32.10 -8.47
CA CYS A 42 18.10 31.05 -7.97
C CYS A 42 18.27 29.93 -8.97
N HIS A 43 19.09 28.94 -8.62
CA HIS A 43 19.36 27.83 -9.51
C HIS A 43 18.00 27.29 -9.92
N PRO A 44 17.63 27.30 -11.22
CA PRO A 44 16.48 26.56 -11.65
C PRO A 44 16.81 25.14 -11.22
N ILE A 45 16.04 24.59 -10.28
CA ILE A 45 16.11 23.17 -9.98
C ILE A 45 15.71 22.52 -11.30
N LEU A 46 16.72 22.11 -12.08
CA LEU A 46 16.55 21.51 -13.39
C LEU A 46 15.72 20.24 -13.20
N THR A 47 14.40 20.35 -13.33
CA THR A 47 13.47 19.22 -13.21
C THR A 47 13.55 18.27 -14.40
N PHE A 48 14.39 18.57 -15.39
CA PHE A 48 14.45 17.90 -16.69
C PHE A 48 15.82 17.37 -17.10
N VAL A 49 16.87 17.49 -16.29
CA VAL A 49 18.11 16.78 -16.61
C VAL A 49 17.91 15.31 -16.30
N ALA A 50 17.76 14.52 -17.38
CA ALA A 50 18.00 13.10 -17.35
C ALA A 50 19.50 12.90 -17.05
N LEU A 51 19.88 13.04 -15.79
CA LEU A 51 21.10 12.43 -15.32
C LEU A 51 20.95 10.97 -15.69
N ASN A 52 21.88 10.46 -16.50
CA ASN A 52 22.03 9.04 -16.76
C ASN A 52 22.40 8.39 -15.42
N ALA A 53 21.40 8.26 -14.56
CA ALA A 53 21.55 7.95 -13.16
C ALA A 53 21.69 6.46 -13.08
N LYS A 54 22.88 5.99 -12.67
CA LYS A 54 23.10 4.59 -12.31
C LYS A 54 22.23 4.27 -11.09
N PHE A 55 20.95 3.96 -11.31
CA PHE A 55 20.03 3.56 -10.26
C PHE A 55 20.33 2.12 -9.86
N VAL A 56 20.80 1.93 -8.63
CA VAL A 56 20.94 0.61 -8.02
C VAL A 56 19.75 0.35 -7.10
N SER A 57 19.09 -0.79 -7.31
CA SER A 57 17.98 -1.22 -6.46
C SER A 57 18.47 -1.49 -5.04
N TRP A 58 17.72 -1.01 -4.04
CA TRP A 58 18.03 -1.31 -2.63
C TRP A 58 17.80 -2.78 -2.26
N LYS A 59 17.10 -3.53 -3.11
CA LYS A 59 16.78 -4.96 -2.91
C LYS A 59 17.94 -5.86 -3.32
N SER A 60 19.12 -5.61 -2.74
CA SER A 60 20.35 -6.37 -3.03
C SER A 60 20.66 -7.46 -1.99
N ARG A 61 19.96 -7.45 -0.84
CA ARG A 61 20.18 -8.42 0.23
C ARG A 61 19.75 -9.83 -0.22
N THR A 62 20.66 -10.79 -0.06
CA THR A 62 20.48 -12.20 -0.43
C THR A 62 20.03 -13.07 0.74
N LYS A 63 20.56 -12.82 1.95
CA LYS A 63 20.24 -13.62 3.15
C LYS A 63 19.00 -13.09 3.89
N TYR A 64 18.19 -14.01 4.42
CA TYR A 64 17.04 -13.67 5.26
C TYR A 64 17.49 -13.07 6.60
N THR A 65 16.78 -12.06 7.10
CA THR A 65 17.06 -11.45 8.40
C THR A 65 15.80 -10.86 9.00
N ILE A 66 15.59 -11.08 10.30
CA ILE A 66 14.44 -10.54 11.04
C ILE A 66 14.58 -9.05 11.36
N MET A 67 15.81 -8.54 11.42
CA MET A 67 16.10 -7.14 11.72
C MET A 67 15.56 -6.22 10.61
N PRO A 68 15.01 -5.06 10.95
CA PRO A 68 14.51 -4.11 9.98
C PRO A 68 15.62 -3.62 9.03
N VAL A 69 15.44 -3.82 7.73
CA VAL A 69 16.39 -3.42 6.69
C VAL A 69 16.07 -1.99 6.24
N LYS A 70 17.11 -1.17 6.10
CA LYS A 70 16.97 0.19 5.52
C LYS A 70 16.51 0.06 4.06
N MET A 71 15.38 0.68 3.71
CA MET A 71 14.89 0.74 2.34
C MET A 71 14.92 2.16 1.78
N ARG A 72 15.18 2.29 0.47
CA ARG A 72 15.05 3.56 -0.26
C ARG A 72 13.77 3.56 -1.07
N LYS A 73 13.01 4.65 -0.98
CA LYS A 73 11.81 4.87 -1.80
C LYS A 73 12.20 5.39 -3.18
N SER A 74 11.47 5.01 -4.23
CA SER A 74 11.70 5.47 -5.61
C SER A 74 11.05 6.81 -5.93
N GLY A 75 9.96 7.17 -5.24
CA GLY A 75 9.19 8.38 -5.52
C GLY A 75 8.50 8.36 -6.89
N GLY A 76 8.11 7.17 -7.38
CA GLY A 76 7.41 7.00 -8.65
C GLY A 76 8.31 6.95 -9.90
N ARG A 77 9.63 6.94 -9.71
CA ARG A 77 10.63 6.87 -10.79
C ARG A 77 11.09 5.46 -11.09
N ASP A 78 11.46 5.20 -12.33
CA ASP A 78 12.11 3.96 -12.77
C ASP A 78 13.65 4.08 -12.75
N HIS A 79 14.34 3.07 -13.29
CA HIS A 79 15.81 3.04 -13.32
C HIS A 79 16.42 4.11 -14.23
N THR A 80 15.66 4.65 -15.20
CA THR A 80 16.09 5.76 -16.06
C THR A 80 15.97 7.13 -15.36
N GLY A 81 15.32 7.17 -14.18
CA GLY A 81 15.04 8.39 -13.44
C GLY A 81 13.77 9.12 -13.90
N ARG A 82 13.08 8.62 -14.94
CA ARG A 82 11.80 9.18 -15.41
C ARG A 82 10.66 8.79 -14.49
N ILE A 83 9.65 9.66 -14.38
CA ILE A 83 8.43 9.37 -13.62
C ILE A 83 7.60 8.36 -14.42
N ARG A 84 7.38 7.17 -13.85
CA ARG A 84 6.52 6.13 -14.43
C ARG A 84 5.17 6.04 -13.75
N VAL A 85 5.12 6.35 -12.45
CA VAL A 85 3.88 6.36 -11.67
C VAL A 85 3.76 7.69 -10.94
N HIS A 86 2.71 8.44 -11.26
CA HIS A 86 2.42 9.72 -10.62
C HIS A 86 1.83 9.51 -9.20
N GLY A 87 1.81 10.58 -8.40
CA GLY A 87 1.19 10.54 -7.07
C GLY A 87 2.02 9.89 -5.95
N ILE A 88 3.25 9.42 -6.24
CA ILE A 88 4.14 8.80 -5.25
C ILE A 88 5.29 9.75 -4.92
N GLY A 89 5.58 9.94 -3.62
CA GLY A 89 6.78 10.68 -3.20
C GLY A 89 6.70 11.22 -1.77
N GLY A 90 7.87 11.47 -1.18
CA GLY A 90 7.98 11.86 0.23
C GLY A 90 7.58 10.72 1.18
N GLY A 91 6.71 11.05 2.14
CA GLY A 91 6.27 10.14 3.20
C GLY A 91 7.33 9.85 4.25
N HIS A 92 6.90 9.42 5.43
CA HIS A 92 7.80 9.12 6.54
C HIS A 92 8.79 8.02 6.17
N LYS A 93 10.04 8.08 6.66
CA LYS A 93 11.06 7.04 6.42
C LYS A 93 10.58 5.71 7.02
N GLN A 94 10.89 4.60 6.34
CA GLN A 94 10.40 3.27 6.70
C GLN A 94 11.56 2.27 6.61
N HIS A 95 11.48 1.24 7.45
CA HIS A 95 12.35 0.07 7.38
C HIS A 95 11.54 -1.12 6.90
N TYR A 96 12.12 -1.90 6.00
CA TYR A 96 11.49 -3.11 5.47
C TYR A 96 11.77 -4.30 6.38
N ARG A 97 10.74 -5.08 6.68
CA ARG A 97 10.88 -6.37 7.37
C ARG A 97 10.64 -7.49 6.39
N MET A 98 11.59 -8.43 6.33
CA MET A 98 11.52 -9.58 5.44
C MET A 98 10.46 -10.56 5.94
N ILE A 99 9.44 -10.80 5.14
CA ILE A 99 8.36 -11.73 5.47
C ILE A 99 8.56 -13.02 4.70
N ASP A 100 8.38 -14.13 5.41
CA ASP A 100 8.37 -15.45 4.80
C ASP A 100 6.94 -15.77 4.35
N PHE A 101 6.74 -15.78 3.03
CA PHE A 101 5.45 -16.13 2.43
C PHE A 101 5.29 -17.63 2.17
N LEU A 102 6.37 -18.41 2.31
CA LEU A 102 6.34 -19.85 2.25
C LEU A 102 6.21 -20.40 3.68
N ARG A 103 4.97 -20.71 4.08
CA ARG A 103 4.67 -21.14 5.46
C ARG A 103 5.33 -22.49 5.75
N PHE A 104 5.09 -23.48 4.90
CA PHE A 104 5.76 -24.76 4.97
C PHE A 104 7.16 -24.66 4.32
N ARG A 105 8.15 -24.30 5.13
CA ARG A 105 9.57 -24.39 4.80
C ARG A 105 10.21 -25.22 5.91
N PRO A 106 10.55 -26.49 5.71
CA PRO A 106 11.31 -27.24 6.71
C PRO A 106 12.71 -26.63 6.88
N GLU A 107 13.26 -26.72 8.09
CA GLU A 107 14.65 -26.34 8.35
C GLU A 107 15.58 -27.42 7.77
N GLN A 108 16.71 -27.01 7.17
CA GLN A 108 17.60 -27.93 6.44
C GLN A 108 18.14 -29.08 7.31
N GLU A 109 18.27 -28.85 8.62
CA GLU A 109 18.80 -29.82 9.58
C GLU A 109 17.70 -30.65 10.27
N THR A 110 16.42 -30.27 10.12
CA THR A 110 15.29 -30.96 10.75
C THR A 110 14.70 -31.99 9.79
N LYS A 111 14.25 -33.13 10.33
CA LYS A 111 13.56 -34.18 9.57
C LYS A 111 12.39 -33.59 8.76
N PRO A 112 12.16 -34.04 7.52
CA PRO A 112 11.02 -33.60 6.73
C PRO A 112 9.74 -34.02 7.47
N GLY A 113 8.93 -33.04 7.85
CA GLY A 113 7.67 -33.29 8.54
C GLY A 113 6.94 -32.01 8.97
N PRO A 114 5.72 -32.16 9.48
CA PRO A 114 4.98 -31.08 10.10
C PRO A 114 5.77 -30.48 11.27
N PHE A 115 5.71 -29.16 11.43
CA PHE A 115 6.39 -28.48 12.53
C PHE A 115 5.50 -27.38 13.11
N GLU A 116 5.68 -27.17 14.41
CA GLU A 116 4.98 -26.14 15.18
C GLU A 116 5.88 -24.93 15.39
N GLU A 117 5.29 -23.74 15.41
CA GLU A 117 5.98 -22.50 15.74
C GLU A 117 5.19 -21.74 16.81
N LYS A 118 5.89 -21.10 17.74
CA LYS A 118 5.28 -20.25 18.76
C LYS A 118 5.29 -18.80 18.30
N VAL A 119 4.15 -18.13 18.46
CA VAL A 119 4.01 -16.69 18.21
C VAL A 119 4.67 -15.93 19.35
N VAL A 120 5.70 -15.15 19.05
CA VAL A 120 6.44 -14.34 20.02
C VAL A 120 5.77 -12.99 20.21
N VAL A 121 5.48 -12.28 19.11
CA VAL A 121 4.88 -10.94 19.16
C VAL A 121 4.17 -10.60 17.87
N VAL A 122 3.02 -9.93 17.99
CA VAL A 122 2.32 -9.31 16.85
C VAL A 122 2.65 -7.81 16.83
N ARG A 123 3.06 -7.29 15.67
CA ARG A 123 3.48 -5.89 15.51
C ARG A 123 2.93 -5.28 14.23
N TYR A 124 2.80 -3.95 14.28
CA TYR A 124 2.52 -3.12 13.13
C TYR A 124 3.67 -3.12 12.10
N ASP A 125 3.32 -3.16 10.81
CA ASP A 125 4.27 -3.04 9.70
C ASP A 125 3.94 -1.85 8.77
N PRO A 126 4.84 -0.87 8.58
CA PRO A 126 4.55 0.29 7.74
C PRO A 126 4.57 0.00 6.23
N CYS A 127 5.01 -1.19 5.81
CA CYS A 127 5.15 -1.57 4.41
C CYS A 127 3.91 -2.28 3.84
N ARG A 128 2.93 -2.63 4.67
CA ARG A 128 1.69 -3.32 4.27
C ARG A 128 0.52 -2.84 5.12
N SER A 129 -0.69 -3.28 4.80
CA SER A 129 -1.89 -2.94 5.60
C SER A 129 -2.09 -3.90 6.79
N ALA A 130 -1.77 -5.18 6.60
CA ALA A 130 -1.89 -6.22 7.62
C ALA A 130 -0.80 -6.12 8.69
N ASP A 131 -1.07 -6.66 9.87
CA ASP A 131 -0.06 -6.79 10.92
C ASP A 131 0.81 -8.03 10.68
N ILE A 132 1.99 -8.04 11.30
CA ILE A 132 2.97 -9.12 11.16
C ILE A 132 3.20 -9.79 12.50
N ALA A 133 3.38 -11.11 12.47
CA ALA A 133 3.73 -11.89 13.65
C ALA A 133 5.17 -12.37 13.55
N LEU A 134 5.93 -12.21 14.63
CA LEU A 134 7.22 -12.87 14.80
C LEU A 134 6.95 -14.26 15.36
N VAL A 135 7.36 -15.28 14.63
CA VAL A 135 7.22 -16.68 15.05
C VAL A 135 8.59 -17.31 15.21
N ALA A 136 8.69 -18.22 16.18
CA ALA A 136 9.90 -18.96 16.49
C ALA A 136 9.60 -20.45 16.57
N GLY A 137 10.42 -21.27 15.94
CA GLY A 137 10.34 -22.73 16.01
C GLY A 137 11.74 -23.31 15.86
N GLY A 138 12.10 -24.28 16.69
CA GLY A 138 13.48 -24.79 16.76
C GLY A 138 14.49 -23.66 16.98
N SER A 139 15.44 -23.51 16.06
CA SER A 139 16.51 -22.50 16.13
C SER A 139 16.17 -21.18 15.41
N ARG A 140 15.13 -21.17 14.56
CA ARG A 140 14.85 -20.07 13.63
C ARG A 140 13.76 -19.12 14.13
N LYS A 141 13.85 -17.88 13.66
CA LYS A 141 12.84 -16.84 13.85
C LYS A 141 12.49 -16.23 12.50
N ARG A 142 11.21 -16.03 12.23
CA ARG A 142 10.74 -15.41 10.99
C ARG A 142 9.51 -14.57 11.19
N TRP A 143 9.34 -13.59 10.33
CA TRP A 143 8.13 -12.79 10.26
C TRP A 143 7.16 -13.41 9.26
N ILE A 144 5.90 -13.53 9.67
CA ILE A 144 4.77 -13.95 8.85
C ILE A 144 3.66 -12.90 8.90
N ILE A 145 2.66 -13.02 8.03
CA ILE A 145 1.43 -12.23 8.16
C ILE A 145 0.60 -12.79 9.31
N ALA A 146 0.14 -11.91 10.20
CA ALA A 146 -0.73 -12.30 11.31
C ALA A 146 -2.18 -12.53 10.83
N THR A 147 -2.84 -13.53 11.40
CA THR A 147 -4.29 -13.75 11.26
C THR A 147 -5.07 -12.87 12.25
N GLU A 148 -6.39 -12.79 12.09
CA GLU A 148 -7.30 -11.90 12.84
C GLU A 148 -7.14 -12.03 14.36
N ASN A 149 -7.22 -13.24 14.89
CA ASN A 149 -7.23 -13.48 16.35
C ASN A 149 -5.87 -13.93 16.91
N MET A 150 -4.77 -13.75 16.17
CA MET A 150 -3.45 -14.21 16.59
C MET A 150 -2.90 -13.38 17.76
N LYS A 151 -2.49 -14.05 18.83
CA LYS A 151 -1.93 -13.44 20.05
C LYS A 151 -0.51 -13.95 20.32
N ALA A 152 0.22 -13.21 21.13
CA ALA A 152 1.52 -13.66 21.62
C ALA A 152 1.33 -14.87 22.55
N GLY A 153 2.12 -15.93 22.33
CA GLY A 153 2.03 -17.20 23.07
C GLY A 153 1.36 -18.33 22.29
N ASP A 154 0.58 -18.02 21.26
CA ASP A 154 -0.12 -19.03 20.45
C ASP A 154 0.86 -19.98 19.74
N VAL A 155 0.47 -21.24 19.60
CA VAL A 155 1.20 -22.25 18.84
C VAL A 155 0.47 -22.48 17.52
N ILE A 156 1.20 -22.35 16.42
CA ILE A 156 0.72 -22.52 15.05
C ILE A 156 1.32 -23.77 14.43
N LEU A 157 0.50 -24.53 13.71
CA LEU A 157 0.94 -25.73 13.00
C LEU A 157 1.22 -25.42 11.53
N ASN A 158 2.30 -25.97 10.98
CA ASN A 158 2.56 -25.96 9.54
C ASN A 158 2.74 -27.40 9.07
N SER A 159 1.86 -27.87 8.18
CA SER A 159 1.95 -29.21 7.60
C SER A 159 1.80 -29.17 6.08
N ASP A 160 2.44 -30.11 5.40
CA ASP A 160 2.27 -30.43 3.98
C ASP A 160 1.48 -31.73 3.76
N HIS A 161 1.20 -32.47 4.83
CA HIS A 161 0.49 -33.74 4.77
C HIS A 161 -0.98 -33.57 4.32
N ILE A 162 -1.38 -34.38 3.33
CA ILE A 162 -2.77 -34.51 2.86
C ILE A 162 -3.32 -35.84 3.37
N GLY A 163 -4.10 -35.78 4.44
CA GLY A 163 -4.80 -36.94 4.99
C GLY A 163 -6.05 -37.30 4.17
N ARG A 164 -6.54 -38.53 4.32
CA ARG A 164 -7.84 -38.95 3.74
C ARG A 164 -9.02 -38.21 4.36
N MET A 165 -8.92 -37.92 5.66
CA MET A 165 -9.90 -37.14 6.40
C MET A 165 -9.46 -35.67 6.48
N ALA A 166 -10.42 -34.76 6.41
CA ALA A 166 -10.15 -33.33 6.51
C ALA A 166 -9.75 -32.95 7.95
N VAL A 167 -8.82 -32.00 8.09
CA VAL A 167 -8.34 -31.52 9.38
C VAL A 167 -9.23 -30.39 9.89
N ALA A 168 -9.58 -30.44 11.18
CA ALA A 168 -10.21 -29.32 11.89
C ALA A 168 -9.15 -28.24 12.20
N ALA A 169 -8.87 -27.40 11.21
CA ALA A 169 -7.79 -26.42 11.28
C ALA A 169 -8.15 -25.20 12.13
N ARG A 170 -7.21 -24.71 12.94
CA ARG A 170 -7.35 -23.48 13.73
C ARG A 170 -6.84 -22.29 12.92
N GLU A 171 -7.26 -21.09 13.33
CA GLU A 171 -6.74 -19.87 12.70
C GLU A 171 -5.23 -19.74 12.91
N GLY A 172 -4.50 -19.42 11.84
CA GLY A 172 -3.04 -19.32 11.86
C GLY A 172 -2.31 -20.58 11.41
N ASP A 173 -2.98 -21.74 11.43
CA ASP A 173 -2.44 -22.98 10.90
C ASP A 173 -2.29 -22.93 9.37
N ALA A 174 -1.25 -23.58 8.87
CA ALA A 174 -0.97 -23.68 7.45
C ALA A 174 -1.02 -25.15 7.01
N HIS A 175 -1.91 -25.42 6.05
CA HIS A 175 -2.15 -26.75 5.51
C HIS A 175 -2.25 -26.70 3.98
N PRO A 176 -2.01 -27.82 3.28
CA PRO A 176 -2.36 -27.94 1.87
C PRO A 176 -3.88 -27.82 1.69
N LEU A 177 -4.32 -27.24 0.58
CA LEU A 177 -5.75 -27.08 0.27
C LEU A 177 -6.50 -28.42 0.22
N GLY A 178 -5.81 -29.51 -0.14
CA GLY A 178 -6.33 -30.87 -0.12
C GLY A 178 -6.71 -31.38 1.27
N ALA A 179 -6.07 -30.90 2.34
CA ALA A 179 -6.35 -31.34 3.71
C ALA A 179 -7.50 -30.56 4.39
N LEU A 180 -7.86 -29.39 3.87
CA LEU A 180 -8.86 -28.51 4.50
C LEU A 180 -10.30 -28.89 4.13
N PRO A 181 -11.27 -28.77 5.04
CA PRO A 181 -12.68 -28.96 4.70
C PRO A 181 -13.19 -27.89 3.72
N VAL A 182 -14.19 -28.25 2.92
CA VAL A 182 -14.87 -27.31 2.03
C VAL A 182 -15.59 -26.23 2.86
N GLY A 183 -15.60 -25.00 2.39
CA GLY A 183 -16.17 -23.85 3.10
C GLY A 183 -15.20 -23.16 4.06
N THR A 184 -13.99 -23.68 4.24
CA THR A 184 -12.97 -23.03 5.09
C THR A 184 -12.57 -21.66 4.59
N LEU A 185 -12.41 -20.72 5.54
CA LEU A 185 -11.83 -19.41 5.29
C LEU A 185 -10.31 -19.54 5.22
N ILE A 186 -9.73 -19.04 4.14
CA ILE A 186 -8.31 -19.13 3.86
C ILE A 186 -7.71 -17.78 3.47
N ASN A 187 -6.43 -17.60 3.75
CA ASN A 187 -5.62 -16.48 3.30
C ASN A 187 -4.22 -16.95 2.87
N ASN A 188 -3.42 -16.03 2.32
CA ASN A 188 -2.05 -16.30 1.89
C ASN A 188 -1.94 -17.56 1.01
N VAL A 189 -2.65 -17.56 -0.12
CA VAL A 189 -2.75 -18.72 -1.01
C VAL A 189 -1.65 -18.70 -2.07
N GLU A 190 -1.04 -19.86 -2.31
CA GLU A 190 -0.07 -20.09 -3.39
C GLU A 190 -0.75 -20.31 -4.74
N SER A 191 -0.11 -19.90 -5.83
CA SER A 191 -0.58 -20.24 -7.19
C SER A 191 -0.20 -21.65 -7.60
N GLU A 192 1.02 -22.04 -7.26
CA GLU A 192 1.65 -23.32 -7.57
C GLU A 192 2.38 -23.77 -6.29
N PRO A 193 2.49 -25.08 -6.03
CA PRO A 193 3.10 -25.59 -4.80
C PRO A 193 4.54 -25.07 -4.63
N GLY A 194 4.85 -24.52 -3.46
CA GLY A 194 6.20 -24.06 -3.13
C GLY A 194 6.59 -22.70 -3.72
N ARG A 195 5.73 -22.07 -4.53
CA ARG A 195 5.97 -20.73 -5.09
C ARG A 195 5.86 -19.61 -4.04
N GLY A 196 5.31 -19.91 -2.87
CA GLY A 196 5.03 -18.96 -1.81
C GLY A 196 3.70 -18.23 -2.02
N ALA A 197 3.04 -17.90 -0.91
CA ALA A 197 1.70 -17.31 -0.91
C ALA A 197 1.65 -16.01 -1.70
N GLN A 198 0.89 -15.86 -2.77
CA GLN A 198 0.81 -14.61 -3.57
C GLN A 198 -0.51 -13.85 -3.40
N TYR A 199 -1.59 -14.58 -3.15
CA TYR A 199 -2.95 -14.04 -3.08
C TYR A 199 -3.40 -13.85 -1.63
N ILE A 200 -4.38 -12.96 -1.42
CA ILE A 200 -5.07 -12.78 -0.13
C ILE A 200 -4.11 -12.45 1.02
N ARG A 201 -3.27 -11.42 0.81
CA ARG A 201 -2.26 -10.94 1.78
C ARG A 201 -2.67 -9.65 2.52
N ALA A 202 -3.76 -9.00 2.09
CA ALA A 202 -4.12 -7.67 2.55
C ALA A 202 -4.95 -7.73 3.85
N ALA A 203 -4.89 -6.67 4.65
CA ALA A 203 -5.65 -6.53 5.89
C ALA A 203 -7.13 -6.89 5.75
N GLY A 204 -7.64 -7.71 6.66
CA GLY A 204 -9.05 -8.14 6.71
C GLY A 204 -9.53 -9.02 5.54
N THR A 205 -8.67 -9.37 4.58
CA THR A 205 -9.07 -10.19 3.42
C THR A 205 -9.10 -11.68 3.77
N CYS A 206 -10.01 -12.39 3.13
CA CYS A 206 -10.11 -13.84 3.16
C CYS A 206 -10.66 -14.35 1.82
N GLY A 207 -10.37 -15.60 1.53
CA GLY A 207 -10.99 -16.39 0.48
C GLY A 207 -11.70 -17.59 1.09
N VAL A 208 -12.39 -18.34 0.24
CA VAL A 208 -13.15 -19.52 0.64
C VAL A 208 -12.76 -20.70 -0.25
N LEU A 209 -12.55 -21.87 0.33
CA LEU A 209 -12.42 -23.12 -0.42
C LEU A 209 -13.80 -23.62 -0.85
N LEU A 210 -14.07 -23.66 -2.16
CA LEU A 210 -15.40 -23.97 -2.70
C LEU A 210 -15.64 -25.45 -2.95
N ARG A 211 -14.70 -26.13 -3.62
CA ARG A 211 -14.80 -27.55 -3.94
C ARG A 211 -13.44 -28.11 -4.34
N LYS A 212 -13.33 -29.44 -4.35
CA LYS A 212 -12.16 -30.19 -4.80
C LYS A 212 -12.56 -31.13 -5.93
N VAL A 213 -11.79 -31.16 -7.01
CA VAL A 213 -12.06 -31.99 -8.19
C VAL A 213 -10.72 -32.50 -8.73
N ASN A 214 -10.57 -33.82 -8.87
CA ASN A 214 -9.41 -34.47 -9.51
C ASN A 214 -8.04 -33.97 -9.00
N GLY A 215 -7.85 -33.91 -7.68
CA GLY A 215 -6.59 -33.41 -7.09
C GLY A 215 -6.36 -31.89 -7.22
N THR A 216 -7.41 -31.14 -7.57
CA THR A 216 -7.37 -29.68 -7.69
C THR A 216 -8.38 -29.05 -6.75
N ALA A 217 -8.03 -27.89 -6.20
CA ALA A 217 -8.88 -27.10 -5.33
C ALA A 217 -9.38 -25.85 -6.07
N ILE A 218 -10.66 -25.54 -5.92
CA ILE A 218 -11.27 -24.32 -6.44
C ILE A 218 -11.52 -23.39 -5.27
N ILE A 219 -10.91 -22.21 -5.34
CA ILE A 219 -11.02 -21.18 -4.31
C ILE A 219 -11.74 -19.94 -4.86
N GLN A 220 -12.42 -19.22 -3.97
CA GLN A 220 -12.97 -17.90 -4.26
C GLN A 220 -12.03 -16.82 -3.72
N LEU A 221 -11.60 -15.91 -4.61
CA LEU A 221 -10.79 -14.75 -4.24
C LEU A 221 -11.66 -13.63 -3.62
N PRO A 222 -11.05 -12.64 -2.93
CA PRO A 222 -11.77 -11.47 -2.40
C PRO A 222 -12.54 -10.66 -3.47
N SER A 223 -12.13 -10.75 -4.74
CA SER A 223 -12.85 -10.16 -5.89
C SER A 223 -14.07 -10.97 -6.34
N LYS A 224 -14.42 -12.03 -5.60
CA LYS A 224 -15.44 -13.05 -5.94
C LYS A 224 -15.10 -13.92 -7.16
N ARG A 225 -14.00 -13.65 -7.87
CA ARG A 225 -13.51 -14.49 -8.98
C ARG A 225 -13.03 -15.84 -8.44
N GLN A 226 -13.36 -16.91 -9.16
CA GLN A 226 -12.89 -18.26 -8.85
C GLN A 226 -11.49 -18.52 -9.43
N MET A 227 -10.69 -19.30 -8.70
CA MET A 227 -9.34 -19.70 -9.09
C MET A 227 -9.15 -21.19 -8.82
N GLN A 228 -8.61 -21.92 -9.80
CA GLN A 228 -8.29 -23.35 -9.68
C GLN A 228 -6.77 -23.51 -9.49
N VAL A 229 -6.40 -24.25 -8.45
CA VAL A 229 -5.02 -24.54 -8.04
C VAL A 229 -4.88 -26.01 -7.66
N LEU A 230 -3.64 -26.51 -7.57
CA LEU A 230 -3.38 -27.87 -7.09
C LEU A 230 -3.74 -28.00 -5.61
N GLU A 231 -4.16 -29.20 -5.19
CA GLU A 231 -4.49 -29.46 -3.79
C GLU A 231 -3.27 -29.41 -2.84
N THR A 232 -2.07 -29.57 -3.39
CA THR A 232 -0.78 -29.50 -2.70
C THR A 232 -0.33 -28.07 -2.41
N CYS A 233 -0.97 -27.06 -2.99
CA CYS A 233 -0.70 -25.66 -2.65
C CYS A 233 -1.03 -25.39 -1.19
N THR A 234 -0.12 -24.72 -0.47
CA THR A 234 -0.33 -24.37 0.94
C THR A 234 -1.21 -23.13 1.06
N ALA A 235 -2.09 -23.10 2.06
CA ALA A 235 -2.84 -21.92 2.47
C ALA A 235 -2.85 -21.79 3.99
N THR A 236 -3.02 -20.57 4.49
CA THR A 236 -3.20 -20.33 5.94
C THR A 236 -4.68 -20.18 6.24
N VAL A 237 -5.14 -20.79 7.34
CA VAL A 237 -6.55 -20.77 7.72
C VAL A 237 -6.88 -19.48 8.49
N GLY A 238 -8.07 -18.94 8.22
CA GLY A 238 -8.61 -17.75 8.87
C GLY A 238 -8.52 -16.48 8.02
N ARG A 239 -8.89 -15.36 8.63
CA ARG A 239 -8.84 -14.02 8.01
C ARG A 239 -7.53 -13.31 8.35
N VAL A 240 -7.08 -12.40 7.48
CA VAL A 240 -5.89 -11.58 7.75
C VAL A 240 -6.20 -10.54 8.82
N SER A 241 -5.22 -10.26 9.69
CA SER A 241 -5.26 -9.22 10.73
C SER A 241 -5.68 -7.81 10.24
N ASN A 242 -6.02 -6.95 11.21
CA ASN A 242 -6.40 -5.56 11.01
C ASN A 242 -7.68 -5.39 10.14
N VAL A 243 -8.78 -6.02 10.56
CA VAL A 243 -10.05 -6.02 9.80
C VAL A 243 -10.63 -4.63 9.62
N ASP A 244 -10.51 -3.76 10.63
CA ASP A 244 -11.04 -2.39 10.60
C ASP A 244 -10.19 -1.39 9.82
N HIS A 245 -9.16 -1.86 9.09
CA HIS A 245 -8.31 -1.00 8.27
C HIS A 245 -9.11 -0.17 7.25
N ASN A 246 -10.23 -0.71 6.75
CA ASN A 246 -11.11 -0.03 5.79
C ASN A 246 -11.94 1.12 6.39
N LYS A 247 -12.22 1.08 7.71
CA LYS A 247 -13.02 2.10 8.43
C LYS A 247 -12.19 3.31 8.86
N ARG A 248 -10.86 3.25 8.68
CA ARG A 248 -9.94 4.32 9.11
C ARG A 248 -10.20 5.64 8.36
N VAL A 249 -10.47 6.70 9.11
CA VAL A 249 -10.59 8.07 8.58
C VAL A 249 -9.23 8.76 8.48
N ILE A 250 -8.89 9.32 7.31
CA ILE A 250 -7.62 10.04 7.09
C ILE A 250 -7.64 11.43 7.75
N GLY A 251 -8.78 12.10 7.79
CA GLY A 251 -8.97 13.39 8.48
C GLY A 251 -8.38 14.58 7.73
N LYS A 252 -7.05 14.66 7.60
CA LYS A 252 -6.35 15.80 6.97
C LYS A 252 -5.48 15.39 5.79
N ALA A 253 -5.30 16.31 4.83
CA ALA A 253 -4.45 16.11 3.66
C ALA A 253 -2.99 15.76 4.03
N GLY A 254 -2.47 16.33 5.12
CA GLY A 254 -1.12 16.03 5.63
C GLY A 254 -0.90 14.56 5.96
N ARG A 255 -1.93 13.83 6.42
CA ARG A 255 -1.80 12.40 6.72
C ARG A 255 -1.58 11.58 5.44
N ASN A 256 -2.14 11.98 4.30
CA ASN A 256 -1.80 11.38 3.00
C ASN A 256 -0.34 11.64 2.60
N ARG A 257 0.19 12.83 2.92
CA ARG A 257 1.59 13.16 2.67
C ARG A 257 2.53 12.28 3.51
N TRP A 258 2.18 11.97 4.75
CA TRP A 258 2.93 11.04 5.60
C TRP A 258 2.95 9.61 5.03
N LEU A 259 1.85 9.18 4.42
CA LEU A 259 1.75 7.89 3.70
C LEU A 259 2.50 7.90 2.36
N GLY A 260 3.09 9.02 1.94
CA GLY A 260 3.83 9.14 0.67
C GLY A 260 2.95 9.31 -0.56
N LYS A 261 1.68 9.72 -0.37
CA LYS A 261 0.73 10.05 -1.44
C LYS A 261 0.80 11.54 -1.73
N ARG A 262 1.14 11.92 -2.96
CA ARG A 262 1.15 13.30 -3.46
C ARG A 262 -0.25 13.69 -3.98
N PRO A 263 -0.58 15.00 -4.02
CA PRO A 263 -1.83 15.44 -4.63
C PRO A 263 -1.88 15.08 -6.12
N SER A 264 -3.11 14.89 -6.62
CA SER A 264 -3.38 14.73 -8.05
C SER A 264 -3.12 16.03 -8.81
N SER A 265 -2.99 15.94 -10.13
CA SER A 265 -2.89 17.12 -11.00
C SER A 265 -4.16 17.98 -10.92
N GLY A 266 -4.00 19.30 -11.01
CA GLY A 266 -5.10 20.25 -11.16
C GLY A 266 -5.64 20.36 -12.59
N LEU A 267 -4.99 19.68 -13.56
CA LEU A 267 -5.45 19.68 -14.95
C LEU A 267 -6.81 18.99 -15.07
N TRP A 268 -7.80 19.74 -15.54
CA TRP A 268 -9.13 19.22 -15.80
C TRP A 268 -9.11 18.36 -17.06
N HIS A 269 -9.78 17.20 -17.00
CA HIS A 269 -9.96 16.29 -18.14
C HIS A 269 -11.45 15.96 -18.29
N ARG A 270 -11.98 16.08 -19.50
CA ARG A 270 -13.35 15.66 -19.80
C ARG A 270 -13.46 14.13 -19.66
N LYS A 271 -14.49 13.64 -18.97
CA LYS A 271 -14.80 12.21 -18.92
C LYS A 271 -15.14 11.70 -20.33
N GLY A 272 -14.63 10.53 -20.70
CA GLY A 272 -14.95 9.86 -21.97
C GLY A 272 -15.85 8.64 -21.77
N GLY A 273 -16.04 7.84 -22.82
CA GLY A 273 -16.85 6.60 -22.78
C GLY A 273 -16.30 5.47 -21.88
N TRP A 274 -15.13 5.65 -21.29
CA TRP A 274 -14.62 4.78 -20.24
C TRP A 274 -15.32 5.02 -18.89
N ALA A 275 -15.84 6.22 -18.66
CA ALA A 275 -16.58 6.58 -17.45
C ALA A 275 -18.00 5.99 -17.46
N GLY A 276 -18.67 6.05 -16.30
CA GLY A 276 -19.99 5.45 -16.10
C GLY A 276 -19.92 4.04 -15.53
N ARG A 277 -21.02 3.59 -14.92
CA ARG A 277 -21.13 2.24 -14.33
C ARG A 277 -21.18 1.21 -15.46
N LYS A 278 -20.27 0.24 -15.46
CA LYS A 278 -20.24 -0.87 -16.41
C LYS A 278 -20.59 -2.17 -15.69
N ILE A 279 -21.80 -2.67 -15.92
CA ILE A 279 -22.23 -3.97 -15.41
C ILE A 279 -21.66 -5.02 -16.36
N ARG A 280 -20.74 -5.84 -15.86
CA ARG A 280 -20.08 -6.92 -16.60
C ARG A 280 -20.37 -8.25 -15.92
N PRO A 281 -20.50 -9.36 -16.67
CA PRO A 281 -20.51 -10.68 -16.06
C PRO A 281 -19.20 -10.92 -15.31
N LEU A 282 -19.24 -11.82 -14.33
CA LEU A 282 -18.05 -12.20 -13.59
C LEU A 282 -17.02 -12.81 -14.57
N PRO A 283 -15.74 -12.40 -14.54
CA PRO A 283 -14.74 -12.99 -15.42
C PRO A 283 -14.61 -14.50 -15.16
N PRO A 284 -14.24 -15.28 -16.18
CA PRO A 284 -14.14 -16.73 -16.05
C PRO A 284 -13.12 -17.13 -14.99
N MET A 285 -13.30 -18.35 -14.48
CA MET A 285 -12.38 -18.95 -13.52
C MET A 285 -10.94 -18.95 -14.07
N LYS A 286 -9.97 -18.63 -13.22
CA LYS A 286 -8.56 -18.68 -13.59
C LYS A 286 -7.96 -20.02 -13.20
N SER A 287 -7.46 -20.80 -14.15
CA SER A 287 -6.79 -22.08 -13.87
C SER A 287 -5.26 -21.93 -13.87
N TYR A 288 -4.61 -22.52 -12.86
CA TYR A 288 -3.16 -22.70 -12.79
C TYR A 288 -2.72 -24.14 -13.10
N VAL A 289 -3.68 -25.04 -13.23
CA VAL A 289 -3.44 -26.45 -13.53
C VAL A 289 -3.23 -26.60 -15.03
N LYS A 290 -2.10 -27.19 -15.42
CA LYS A 290 -1.83 -27.59 -16.80
C LYS A 290 -2.37 -28.99 -16.97
N LEU A 291 -3.31 -29.18 -17.90
CA LEU A 291 -3.77 -30.52 -18.25
C LEU A 291 -2.64 -31.25 -18.98
N PRO A 292 -2.41 -32.55 -18.71
CA PRO A 292 -1.53 -33.34 -19.55
C PRO A 292 -2.10 -33.30 -20.97
N SER A 293 -1.25 -33.03 -21.97
CA SER A 293 -1.67 -33.12 -23.37
C SER A 293 -2.04 -34.57 -23.66
N ALA A 294 -3.08 -34.79 -24.48
CA ALA A 294 -3.53 -36.14 -24.86
C ALA A 294 -2.41 -37.00 -25.48
N ALA A 295 -1.37 -36.36 -26.03
CA ALA A 295 -0.19 -37.02 -26.60
C ALA A 295 0.79 -37.62 -25.58
N ALA A 296 0.66 -37.31 -24.28
CA ALA A 296 1.55 -37.85 -23.23
C ALA A 296 1.01 -39.14 -22.58
N GLN A 297 -0.13 -39.66 -23.07
CA GLN A 297 -0.79 -40.87 -22.56
C GLN A 297 -0.78 -42.04 -23.56
N SER A 298 -0.04 -41.91 -24.67
CA SER A 298 0.23 -42.98 -25.64
C SER A 298 1.60 -43.61 -25.41
#